data_AF-A0A1F3VU05-F1
#
_entry.id   AF-A0A1F3VU05-F1
#
_cell.length_a   1.000
_cell.length_b   1.000
_cell.length_c   1.000
_cell.angle_alpha   90.00
_cell.angle_beta   90.00
_cell.angle_gamma   90.00
#
_symmetry.space_group_name_H-M   'P 1'
#
loop_
_entity.id
_entity.type
_entity.pdbx_description
1 polymer ?
#
loop_
_entity_poly.entity_id
_entity_poly.type
_entity_poly.pdbx_seq_one_letter_code
_entity_poly.pdbx_strand_id
1 'polypeptide(L)'
;MKEPNNPLTEILGSPKYLIFSMEIENLSNAKILYNPALTTLFDNSMGLHKPMDYTDLYSIFSNSPNPETALKNFKDMLYDLGVTLGPGQRVSRLLIFSGIEEESSEFIIEMKEVYIGTSTISASFSFKETKEPSIVYPSPRP
;
A
#
# COMPACT_ATOMS: atom_id res chain seq x y z
N MET A 1 33.15 17.18 -15.18
CA MET A 1 32.50 18.12 -14.23
C MET A 1 31.57 17.29 -13.35
N LYS A 2 31.83 17.23 -12.05
CA LYS A 2 30.93 16.59 -11.09
C LYS A 2 29.87 17.62 -10.70
N GLU A 3 28.59 17.29 -10.86
CA GLU A 3 27.51 18.12 -10.31
C GLU A 3 27.68 18.24 -8.78
N PRO A 4 27.38 19.40 -8.19
CA PRO A 4 27.44 19.56 -6.74
C PRO A 4 26.33 18.73 -6.09
N ASN A 5 26.71 17.82 -5.18
CA ASN A 5 25.77 17.08 -4.34
C ASN A 5 24.82 18.07 -3.66
N ASN A 6 23.54 18.01 -4.01
CA ASN A 6 22.51 18.78 -3.35
C ASN A 6 22.26 18.13 -1.97
N PRO A 7 22.52 18.82 -0.84
CA PRO A 7 22.29 18.25 0.48
C PRO A 7 20.82 17.88 0.73
N LEU A 8 19.88 18.45 -0.04
CA LEU A 8 18.47 18.07 0.01
C LEU A 8 18.20 16.69 -0.61
N THR A 9 19.03 16.21 -1.55
CA THR A 9 18.88 14.85 -2.10
C THR A 9 19.39 13.75 -1.17
N GLU A 10 20.26 14.06 -0.20
CA GLU A 10 20.66 13.11 0.85
C GLU A 10 19.65 13.06 2.01
N ILE A 11 18.90 14.15 2.24
CA ILE A 11 17.85 14.25 3.29
C ILE A 11 16.54 13.60 2.81
N LEU A 12 16.27 13.62 1.50
CA LEU A 12 15.12 12.98 0.88
C LEU A 12 15.49 11.57 0.45
N GLY A 13 15.64 10.64 1.41
CA GLY A 13 15.68 9.22 1.09
C GLY A 13 14.52 8.85 0.18
N SER A 14 14.76 8.01 -0.83
CA SER A 14 13.69 7.52 -1.70
C SER A 14 12.58 6.92 -0.83
N PRO A 15 11.31 7.34 -0.99
CA PRO A 15 10.24 6.86 -0.12
C PRO A 15 10.16 5.33 -0.19
N LYS A 16 10.30 4.66 0.95
CA LYS A 16 10.02 3.22 1.04
C LYS A 16 8.51 3.04 0.90
N TYR A 17 8.13 2.17 -0.04
CA TYR A 17 6.74 1.78 -0.26
C TYR A 17 6.47 0.43 0.39
N LEU A 18 5.31 0.29 1.01
CA LEU A 18 4.77 -1.01 1.42
C LEU A 18 3.52 -1.31 0.63
N ILE A 19 3.48 -2.50 0.04
CA ILE A 19 2.38 -2.93 -0.83
C ILE A 19 1.78 -4.19 -0.23
N PHE A 20 0.48 -4.16 0.01
CA PHE A 20 -0.30 -5.29 0.49
C PHE A 20 -1.29 -5.74 -0.58
N SER A 21 -1.24 -7.01 -0.95
CA SER A 21 -2.31 -7.63 -1.72
C SER A 21 -3.46 -7.99 -0.78
N MET A 22 -4.63 -7.41 -1.00
CA MET A 22 -5.79 -7.60 -0.13
C MET A 22 -7.00 -8.08 -0.93
N GLU A 23 -7.56 -9.19 -0.47
CA GLU A 23 -8.80 -9.75 -1.00
C GLU A 23 -9.93 -9.58 0.02
N ILE A 24 -11.07 -9.08 -0.45
CA ILE A 24 -12.31 -9.02 0.32
C ILE A 24 -13.32 -9.93 -0.37
N GLU A 25 -13.83 -10.91 0.37
CA GLU A 25 -14.90 -11.80 -0.06
C GLU A 25 -16.14 -11.61 0.83
N ASN A 26 -17.29 -11.34 0.20
CA ASN A 26 -18.55 -11.16 0.91
C ASN A 26 -19.30 -12.50 1.03
N LEU A 27 -19.08 -13.18 2.15
CA LEU A 27 -19.78 -14.41 2.51
C LEU A 27 -21.14 -14.17 3.20
N SER A 28 -21.55 -12.90 3.36
CA SER A 28 -22.81 -12.53 3.99
C SER A 28 -23.94 -12.38 2.97
N ASN A 29 -25.18 -12.25 3.47
CA ASN A 29 -26.35 -11.91 2.66
C ASN A 29 -26.58 -10.39 2.53
N ALA A 30 -25.71 -9.56 3.10
CA ALA A 30 -25.79 -8.10 3.06
C ALA A 30 -24.74 -7.51 2.10
N LYS A 31 -24.87 -6.23 1.77
CA LYS A 31 -23.80 -5.50 1.06
C LYS A 31 -22.68 -5.14 2.02
N ILE A 32 -21.43 -5.26 1.55
CA ILE A 32 -20.25 -4.72 2.23
C ILE A 32 -19.85 -3.41 1.56
N LEU A 33 -19.58 -2.39 2.36
CA LEU A 33 -18.94 -1.15 1.90
C LEU A 33 -17.62 -0.98 2.63
N TYR A 34 -16.54 -0.87 1.87
CA TYR A 34 -15.20 -0.65 2.37
C TYR A 34 -14.64 0.64 1.79
N ASN A 35 -14.20 1.56 2.66
CA ASN A 35 -13.56 2.81 2.27
C ASN A 35 -12.06 2.77 2.64
N PRO A 36 -11.15 2.70 1.65
CA PRO A 36 -9.71 2.68 1.89
C PRO A 36 -9.18 3.89 2.68
N ALA A 37 -9.82 5.07 2.59
CA ALA A 37 -9.41 6.26 3.36
C ALA A 37 -9.51 6.07 4.89
N LEU A 38 -10.34 5.13 5.33
CA LEU A 38 -10.50 4.74 6.75
C LEU A 38 -9.55 3.62 7.16
N THR A 39 -8.72 3.14 6.24
CA THR A 39 -7.60 2.25 6.54
C THR A 39 -6.38 3.06 6.93
N THR A 40 -5.62 2.54 7.89
CA THR A 40 -4.40 3.16 8.41
C THR A 40 -3.37 2.09 8.66
N LEU A 41 -2.14 2.35 8.24
CA LEU A 41 -0.97 1.54 8.58
C LEU A 41 -0.22 2.24 9.72
N PHE A 42 0.01 1.52 10.81
CA PHE A 42 0.88 1.93 11.89
C PHE A 42 2.19 1.17 11.79
N ASP A 43 3.31 1.86 12.00
CA ASP A 43 4.61 1.23 12.17
C ASP A 43 5.06 1.26 13.64
N ASN A 44 6.15 0.55 13.94
CA ASN A 44 6.75 0.51 15.27
C ASN A 44 7.50 1.79 15.67
N SER A 45 7.60 2.78 14.77
CA SER A 45 8.14 4.12 15.04
C SER A 45 7.03 5.13 15.45
N MET A 46 5.82 4.65 15.73
CA MET A 46 4.61 5.48 15.93
C MET A 46 4.19 6.26 14.68
N GLY A 47 4.69 5.90 13.50
CA GLY A 47 4.27 6.44 12.22
C GLY A 47 2.84 6.04 11.89
N LEU A 48 2.12 6.97 11.26
CA LEU A 48 0.76 6.79 10.78
C LEU A 48 0.74 7.06 9.28
N HIS A 49 0.39 6.04 8.51
CA HIS A 49 0.40 6.11 7.05
C HIS A 49 -1.00 5.81 6.50
N LYS A 50 -1.42 6.64 5.56
CA LYS A 50 -2.65 6.43 4.78
C LYS A 50 -2.35 5.69 3.50
N PRO A 51 -3.29 4.86 3.01
CA PRO A 51 -3.12 4.26 1.69
C PRO A 51 -3.12 5.38 0.65
N MET A 52 -2.24 5.22 -0.33
CA MET A 52 -2.12 6.13 -1.45
C MET A 52 -3.40 6.16 -2.27
N ASP A 53 -3.80 7.35 -2.70
CA ASP A 53 -4.91 7.55 -3.61
C ASP A 53 -4.46 7.81 -5.05
N TYR A 54 -5.41 8.04 -5.95
CA TYR A 54 -5.16 8.32 -7.36
C TYR A 54 -4.26 9.57 -7.58
N THR A 55 -4.38 10.58 -6.73
CA THR A 55 -3.60 11.83 -6.81
C THR A 55 -2.15 11.57 -6.40
N ASP A 56 -1.93 10.78 -5.36
CA ASP A 56 -0.58 10.38 -4.96
C ASP A 56 0.11 9.57 -6.07
N LEU A 57 -0.62 8.63 -6.69
CA LEU A 57 -0.10 7.82 -7.79
C LEU A 57 0.21 8.65 -9.04
N TYR A 58 -0.62 9.64 -9.36
CA TYR A 58 -0.35 10.55 -10.46
C TYR A 58 1.01 11.24 -10.28
N SER A 59 1.35 11.60 -9.04
CA SER A 59 2.63 12.24 -8.70
C SER A 59 3.83 11.30 -8.88
N ILE A 60 3.65 9.98 -8.70
CA ILE A 60 4.69 8.99 -9.00
C ILE A 60 4.89 8.83 -10.51
N PHE A 61 3.79 8.72 -11.25
CA PHE A 61 3.84 8.43 -12.69
C PHE A 61 4.05 9.66 -13.57
N SER A 62 4.01 10.88 -13.03
CA SER A 62 4.16 12.12 -13.81
C SER A 62 5.48 12.20 -14.59
N ASN A 63 6.52 11.52 -14.12
CA ASN A 63 7.84 11.47 -14.76
C ASN A 63 8.01 10.27 -15.74
N SER A 64 6.97 9.46 -15.93
CA SER A 64 6.96 8.34 -16.87
C SER A 64 6.85 8.84 -18.32
N PRO A 65 7.40 8.10 -19.32
CA PRO A 65 7.22 8.45 -20.74
C PRO A 65 5.76 8.53 -21.21
N ASN A 66 4.84 7.83 -20.53
CA ASN A 66 3.40 7.89 -20.81
C ASN A 66 2.59 7.75 -19.50
N PRO A 67 2.45 8.85 -18.72
CA PRO A 67 1.84 8.84 -17.39
C PRO A 67 0.39 8.36 -17.41
N GLU A 68 -0.39 8.78 -18.41
CA GLU A 68 -1.82 8.45 -18.52
C GLU A 68 -2.05 6.96 -18.72
N THR A 69 -1.26 6.33 -19.61
CA THR A 69 -1.38 4.89 -19.88
C THR A 69 -0.95 4.07 -18.66
N ALA A 70 0.15 4.46 -18.00
CA ALA A 70 0.62 3.79 -16.79
C ALA A 70 -0.40 3.90 -15.65
N LEU A 71 -0.93 5.10 -15.41
CA LEU A 71 -1.89 5.35 -14.34
C LEU A 71 -3.23 4.64 -14.59
N LYS A 72 -3.70 4.61 -15.83
CA LYS A 72 -4.91 3.85 -16.21
C LYS A 72 -4.75 2.37 -15.91
N ASN A 73 -3.59 1.78 -16.19
CA ASN A 73 -3.33 0.37 -15.93
C ASN A 73 -3.31 0.06 -14.43
N PHE A 74 -2.83 0.99 -13.60
CA PHE A 74 -2.77 0.82 -12.15
C PHE A 74 -4.12 1.06 -11.46
N LYS A 75 -4.95 1.96 -11.99
CA LYS A 75 -6.19 2.39 -11.33
C LYS A 75 -7.08 1.23 -10.87
N ASP A 76 -7.35 0.27 -11.75
CA ASP A 76 -8.25 -0.84 -11.43
C ASP A 76 -7.60 -1.91 -10.52
N MET A 77 -6.28 -1.84 -10.33
CA MET A 77 -5.52 -2.76 -9.49
C MET A 77 -5.43 -2.31 -8.04
N LEU A 78 -5.87 -1.10 -7.70
CA LEU A 78 -5.66 -0.48 -6.40
C LEU A 78 -6.96 -0.20 -5.65
N TYR A 79 -6.87 -0.22 -4.32
CA TYR A 79 -7.91 0.32 -3.46
C TYR A 79 -7.74 1.84 -3.31
N ASP A 80 -7.89 2.57 -4.42
CA ASP A 80 -7.85 4.04 -4.44
C ASP A 80 -9.21 4.67 -4.06
N LEU A 81 -10.30 3.95 -4.36
CA LEU A 81 -11.67 4.37 -4.10
C LEU A 81 -12.42 3.32 -3.28
N GLY A 82 -13.51 3.76 -2.64
CA GLY A 82 -14.43 2.90 -1.92
C GLY A 82 -14.99 1.79 -2.82
N VAL A 83 -15.08 0.59 -2.27
CA VAL A 83 -15.65 -0.58 -2.95
C VAL A 83 -16.95 -1.01 -2.28
N THR A 84 -17.90 -1.43 -3.11
CA THR A 84 -19.15 -2.03 -2.65
C THR A 84 -19.22 -3.46 -3.18
N LEU A 85 -19.40 -4.42 -2.27
CA LEU A 85 -19.56 -5.84 -2.62
C LEU A 85 -20.97 -6.29 -2.26
N GLY A 86 -21.68 -6.83 -3.23
CA GLY A 86 -22.91 -7.59 -3.01
C GLY A 86 -22.64 -8.99 -2.44
N PRO A 87 -23.68 -9.73 -2.01
CA PRO A 87 -23.56 -11.10 -1.52
C PRO A 87 -22.84 -12.00 -2.53
N GLY A 88 -21.88 -12.79 -2.06
CA GLY A 88 -21.07 -13.72 -2.87
C GLY A 88 -20.03 -13.07 -3.77
N GLN A 89 -19.91 -11.73 -3.77
CA GLN A 89 -18.88 -11.05 -4.57
C GLN A 89 -17.52 -11.06 -3.87
N ARG A 90 -16.48 -11.00 -4.68
CA ARG A 90 -15.08 -10.92 -4.27
C ARG A 90 -14.36 -9.84 -5.05
N VAL A 91 -13.42 -9.16 -4.40
CA VAL A 91 -12.51 -8.21 -5.05
C VAL A 91 -11.11 -8.38 -4.48
N SER A 92 -10.09 -8.32 -5.34
CA SER A 92 -8.68 -8.41 -4.96
C SER A 92 -7.93 -7.26 -5.62
N ARG A 93 -7.30 -6.42 -4.81
CA ARG A 93 -6.57 -5.20 -5.23
C ARG A 93 -5.42 -4.94 -4.25
N LEU A 94 -4.56 -4.00 -4.60
CA LEU A 94 -3.41 -3.61 -3.76
C LEU A 94 -3.75 -2.38 -2.91
N LEU A 95 -3.24 -2.39 -1.67
CA LEU A 95 -3.08 -1.20 -0.83
C LEU A 95 -1.62 -0.81 -0.84
N ILE A 96 -1.32 0.45 -1.15
CA ILE A 96 0.04 0.97 -1.18
C ILE A 96 0.17 2.06 -0.12
N PHE A 97 1.21 1.98 0.69
CA PHE A 97 1.59 3.00 1.66
C PHE A 97 2.97 3.53 1.29
N SER A 98 3.21 4.82 1.54
CA SER A 98 4.49 5.48 1.28
C SER A 98 4.98 6.20 2.54
N GLY A 99 6.23 6.66 2.53
CA GLY A 99 6.81 7.39 3.67
C GLY A 99 7.20 6.47 4.83
N ILE A 100 7.38 5.18 4.57
CA ILE A 100 7.78 4.21 5.60
C ILE A 100 9.24 4.44 5.98
N GLU A 101 9.55 4.45 7.28
CA GLU A 101 10.92 4.58 7.74
C GLU A 101 11.73 3.30 7.43
N GLU A 102 13.03 3.46 7.14
CA GLU A 102 13.89 2.32 6.77
C GLU A 102 14.02 1.28 7.89
N GLU A 103 13.98 1.73 9.15
CA GLU A 103 14.12 0.89 10.34
C GLU A 103 12.81 0.21 10.77
N SER A 104 11.67 0.62 10.19
CA SER A 104 10.38 0.00 10.51
C SER A 104 10.34 -1.43 9.99
N SER A 105 9.99 -2.36 10.89
CA SER A 105 9.93 -3.80 10.60
C SER A 105 8.69 -4.48 11.16
N GLU A 106 7.86 -3.76 11.93
CA GLU A 106 6.60 -4.25 12.46
C GLU A 106 5.51 -3.27 12.09
N PHE A 107 4.39 -3.79 11.59
CA PHE A 107 3.32 -3.00 11.01
C PHE A 107 1.96 -3.51 11.45
N ILE A 108 1.00 -2.61 11.61
CA ILE A 108 -0.40 -2.94 11.88
C ILE A 108 -1.28 -2.21 10.88
N ILE A 109 -2.06 -2.95 10.10
CA ILE A 109 -3.12 -2.37 9.27
C ILE A 109 -4.40 -2.38 10.08
N GLU A 110 -4.94 -1.20 10.36
CA GLU A 110 -6.29 -1.03 10.91
C GLU A 110 -7.25 -0.60 9.80
N MET A 111 -8.29 -1.39 9.57
CA MET A 111 -9.41 -1.05 8.71
C MET A 111 -10.59 -0.64 9.59
N LYS A 112 -10.92 0.66 9.59
CA LYS A 112 -12.05 1.18 10.36
C LYS A 112 -13.30 1.27 9.52
N GLU A 113 -14.44 1.13 10.19
CA GLU A 113 -15.77 1.32 9.61
C GLU A 113 -16.04 0.52 8.33
N VAL A 114 -15.79 -0.78 8.37
CA VAL A 114 -16.27 -1.68 7.31
C VAL A 114 -17.75 -1.93 7.55
N TYR A 115 -18.61 -1.44 6.66
CA TYR A 115 -20.06 -1.57 6.80
C TYR A 115 -20.54 -2.89 6.19
N ILE A 116 -21.39 -3.62 6.92
CA ILE A 116 -22.03 -4.86 6.51
C ILE A 116 -23.53 -4.70 6.74
N GLY A 117 -24.26 -4.31 5.69
CA GLY A 117 -25.67 -3.89 5.83
C GLY A 117 -25.79 -2.68 6.77
N THR A 118 -26.42 -2.86 7.92
CA THR A 118 -26.55 -1.83 8.97
C THR A 118 -25.53 -1.95 10.10
N SER A 119 -24.69 -3.00 10.06
CA SER A 119 -23.65 -3.24 11.06
C SER A 119 -22.33 -2.62 10.60
N THR A 120 -21.48 -2.27 11.55
CA THR A 120 -20.14 -1.74 11.29
C THR A 120 -19.13 -2.54 12.08
N ILE A 121 -18.05 -2.96 11.43
CA ILE A 121 -16.93 -3.67 12.06
C ILE A 121 -15.63 -2.90 11.84
N SER A 122 -14.63 -3.22 12.65
CA SER A 122 -13.23 -2.84 12.39
C SER A 122 -12.39 -4.11 12.36
N ALA A 123 -11.36 -4.14 11.53
CA ALA A 123 -10.43 -5.24 11.40
C ALA A 123 -9.00 -4.74 11.61
N SER A 124 -8.14 -5.57 12.19
CA SER A 124 -6.73 -5.26 12.41
C SER A 124 -5.86 -6.46 12.08
N PHE A 125 -4.76 -6.22 11.36
CA PHE A 125 -3.83 -7.24 10.92
C PHE A 125 -2.40 -6.79 11.22
N SER A 126 -1.65 -7.62 11.95
CA SER A 126 -0.25 -7.35 12.29
C SER A 126 0.70 -8.09 11.34
N PHE A 127 1.74 -7.40 10.91
CA PHE A 127 2.77 -7.89 10.01
C PHE A 127 4.15 -7.63 10.59
N LYS A 128 5.09 -8.51 10.27
CA LYS A 128 6.50 -8.34 10.61
C LYS A 128 7.36 -8.63 9.39
N GLU A 129 8.23 -7.71 9.03
CA GLU A 129 9.22 -7.89 7.97
C GLU A 129 10.25 -8.91 8.44
N THR A 130 10.33 -10.05 7.76
CA THR A 130 11.41 -11.02 7.95
C THR A 130 12.47 -10.75 6.89
N LYS A 131 13.67 -10.33 7.29
CA LYS A 131 14.82 -10.34 6.40
C LYS A 131 15.17 -11.81 6.12
N GLU A 132 14.84 -12.31 4.93
CA GLU A 132 15.47 -13.54 4.47
C GLU A 132 16.99 -13.31 4.42
N PRO A 133 17.82 -14.24 4.95
CA PRO A 133 19.25 -14.13 4.76
C PRO A 133 19.52 -14.17 3.26
N SER A 134 20.08 -13.08 2.73
CA SER A 134 20.48 -12.97 1.33
C SER A 134 21.26 -14.22 0.94
N ILE A 135 20.70 -15.03 0.03
CA ILE A 135 21.37 -16.22 -0.49
C ILE A 135 22.59 -15.71 -1.28
N VAL A 136 23.77 -15.80 -0.67
CA VAL A 136 25.03 -15.54 -1.36
C VAL A 136 25.23 -16.69 -2.34
N TYR A 137 24.83 -16.48 -3.60
CA TYR A 137 25.22 -17.40 -4.66
C TYR A 137 26.75 -17.38 -4.75
N PRO A 138 27.45 -18.51 -4.54
CA PRO A 138 28.88 -18.55 -4.74
C PRO A 138 29.15 -18.26 -6.22
N SER A 139 30.01 -17.27 -6.49
CA SER A 139 30.46 -16.94 -7.84
C SER A 139 30.98 -18.20 -8.53
N PRO A 140 30.66 -18.44 -9.82
CA PRO A 140 31.26 -19.54 -10.56
C PRO A 140 32.79 -19.35 -10.53
N ARG A 141 33.53 -20.43 -10.21
CA ARG A 141 34.99 -20.39 -10.28
C ARG A 141 35.43 -20.14 -11.73
N PRO A 142 36.47 -19.33 -11.95
CA PRO A 142 37.00 -19.02 -13.28
C PRO A 142 37.55 -20.26 -14.00
#